data_AF-A0A6P0M8Y4-F1
#
_entry.id   AF-A0A6P0M8Y4-F1
#
_cell.length_a   1.000
_cell.length_b   1.000
_cell.length_c   1.000
_cell.angle_alpha   90.00
_cell.angle_beta   90.00
_cell.angle_gamma   90.00
#
_symmetry.space_group_name_H-M   'P 1'
#
loop_
_entity.id
_entity.type
_entity.pdbx_description
1 polymer ?
#
loop_
_entity_poly.entity_id
_entity_poly.type
_entity_poly.pdbx_seq_one_letter_code
_entity_poly.pdbx_strand_id
1 'polypeptide(L)'
;MSLLAAKLVGRWPSGTPLVLAPDQDNPEIQDKNQFKYLPEDKEGYRCPIGAHIRRSNPRDSFLDATPEDSFKLSNRHRIIRRGAIYGEPLFPIGDIENGQLPVDIQDDGKPRGLHFFSINANIRRQFEFLQETWCNNPRFNSLYDNKDPIIGDNDGSGHMTIQRSLIRKRINNLPRFVTVKGGGYFFMPSITAMQFMVNCG
;
A
#
# COMPACT_ATOMS: atom_id res chain seq x y z
N MET A 1 -18.36 -0.08 -7.61
CA MET A 1 -17.38 -0.60 -6.64
C MET A 1 -15.92 -0.23 -6.98
N SER A 2 -15.54 -0.13 -8.26
CA SER A 2 -14.16 0.11 -8.70
C SER A 2 -13.45 1.31 -8.08
N LEU A 3 -14.07 2.50 -8.08
CA LEU A 3 -13.46 3.72 -7.55
C LEU A 3 -13.18 3.64 -6.05
N LEU A 4 -14.04 2.97 -5.28
CA LEU A 4 -13.83 2.83 -3.84
C LEU A 4 -12.58 2.00 -3.54
N ALA A 5 -12.46 0.83 -4.19
CA ALA A 5 -11.27 -0.01 -4.09
C ALA A 5 -10.01 0.74 -4.53
N ALA A 6 -10.09 1.48 -5.64
CA ALA A 6 -9.00 2.33 -6.08
C ALA A 6 -8.62 3.38 -5.04
N LYS A 7 -9.59 3.98 -4.32
CA LYS A 7 -9.35 4.94 -3.23
C LYS A 7 -8.72 4.28 -2.00
N LEU A 8 -9.01 3.02 -1.69
CA LEU A 8 -8.35 2.26 -0.61
C LEU A 8 -6.86 2.04 -0.94
N VAL A 9 -6.56 1.65 -2.19
CA VAL A 9 -5.19 1.32 -2.62
C VAL A 9 -4.37 2.57 -2.96
N GLY A 10 -4.99 3.54 -3.63
CA GLY A 10 -4.39 4.73 -4.24
C GLY A 10 -4.08 4.59 -5.75
N ARG A 11 -4.44 3.45 -6.35
CA ARG A 11 -4.30 3.13 -7.77
C ARG A 11 -5.50 2.36 -8.27
N TRP A 12 -5.82 2.53 -9.54
CA TRP A 12 -6.73 1.67 -10.26
C TRP A 12 -6.14 0.27 -10.49
N PRO A 13 -6.96 -0.74 -10.83
CA PRO A 13 -6.48 -2.08 -11.17
C PRO A 13 -5.47 -2.09 -12.32
N SER A 14 -5.60 -1.19 -13.30
CA SER A 14 -4.61 -0.99 -14.37
C SER A 14 -3.22 -0.54 -13.90
N GLY A 15 -3.10 -0.19 -12.61
CA GLY A 15 -1.93 0.41 -11.99
C GLY A 15 -1.90 1.93 -12.07
N THR A 16 -2.83 2.59 -12.77
CA THR A 16 -2.84 4.05 -12.90
C THR A 16 -3.09 4.72 -11.55
N PRO A 17 -2.25 5.70 -11.12
CA PRO A 17 -2.40 6.35 -9.83
C PRO A 17 -3.58 7.32 -9.82
N LEU A 18 -4.33 7.34 -8.71
CA LEU A 18 -5.47 8.24 -8.55
C LEU A 18 -5.11 9.72 -8.62
N VAL A 19 -3.87 10.09 -8.32
CA VAL A 19 -3.39 11.48 -8.47
C VAL A 19 -3.48 11.95 -9.93
N LEU A 20 -3.24 11.05 -10.89
CA LEU A 20 -3.25 11.35 -12.32
C LEU A 20 -4.62 11.11 -12.97
N ALA A 21 -5.39 10.13 -12.46
CA ALA A 21 -6.73 9.81 -12.95
C ALA A 21 -7.70 9.63 -11.76
N PRO A 22 -8.27 10.72 -11.20
CA PRO A 22 -8.98 10.67 -9.92
C PRO A 22 -10.38 10.05 -9.96
N ASP A 23 -11.03 10.10 -11.12
CA ASP A 23 -12.46 9.79 -11.28
C ASP A 23 -12.72 8.54 -12.13
N GLN A 24 -11.85 8.26 -13.10
CA GLN A 24 -11.94 7.10 -13.99
C GLN A 24 -10.56 6.50 -14.24
N ASP A 25 -10.50 5.18 -14.44
CA ASP A 25 -9.28 4.48 -14.82
C ASP A 25 -8.80 4.94 -16.20
N ASN A 26 -7.49 5.07 -16.37
CA ASN A 26 -6.85 5.41 -17.63
C ASN A 26 -5.59 4.55 -17.82
N PRO A 27 -5.71 3.37 -18.46
CA PRO A 27 -4.59 2.45 -18.67
C PRO A 27 -3.46 3.01 -19.55
N GLU A 28 -3.77 4.00 -20.41
CA GLU A 28 -2.86 4.57 -21.42
C GLU A 28 -1.74 5.44 -20.84
N ILE A 29 -1.83 5.83 -19.56
CA ILE A 29 -0.77 6.56 -18.88
C ILE A 29 0.50 5.70 -18.82
N GLN A 30 1.56 6.16 -19.50
CA GLN A 30 2.82 5.43 -19.62
C GLN A 30 3.61 5.45 -18.30
N ASP A 31 3.96 6.65 -17.81
CA ASP A 31 4.66 6.79 -16.53
C ASP A 31 3.68 6.86 -15.36
N LYS A 32 3.25 5.67 -14.91
CA LYS A 32 2.34 5.51 -13.77
C LYS A 32 3.00 5.86 -12.43
N ASN A 33 4.26 6.28 -12.37
CA ASN A 33 4.95 6.61 -11.12
C ASN A 33 5.44 8.06 -11.02
N GLN A 34 5.45 8.81 -12.14
CA GLN A 34 5.78 10.23 -12.19
C GLN A 34 4.63 11.10 -11.66
N PHE A 35 4.49 11.13 -10.34
CA PHE A 35 3.61 12.06 -9.65
C PHE A 35 4.14 12.39 -8.26
N LYS A 36 3.73 13.53 -7.72
CA LYS A 36 3.92 13.88 -6.32
C LYS A 36 2.55 14.04 -5.66
N TYR A 37 2.52 14.36 -4.37
CA TYR A 37 1.27 14.60 -3.67
C TYR A 37 1.08 16.07 -3.33
N LEU A 38 2.12 16.82 -2.94
CA LEU A 38 1.92 18.22 -2.56
C LEU A 38 1.50 19.13 -3.73
N PRO A 39 2.18 19.13 -4.90
CA PRO A 39 1.78 20.01 -5.98
C PRO A 39 0.45 19.61 -6.64
N GLU A 40 0.13 18.32 -6.68
CA GLU A 40 -1.02 17.80 -7.42
C GLU A 40 -2.25 17.51 -6.54
N ASP A 41 -2.06 17.18 -5.27
CA ASP A 41 -3.11 16.61 -4.41
C ASP A 41 -2.85 16.79 -2.89
N LYS A 42 -2.45 18.01 -2.49
CA LYS A 42 -2.10 18.34 -1.09
C LYS A 42 -3.17 17.89 -0.11
N GLU A 43 -4.43 18.20 -0.41
CA GLU A 43 -5.58 17.94 0.46
C GLU A 43 -6.11 16.49 0.37
N GLY A 44 -5.59 15.66 -0.54
CA GLY A 44 -5.99 14.26 -0.68
C GLY A 44 -7.34 14.03 -1.37
N TYR A 45 -7.84 15.02 -2.13
CA TYR A 45 -9.10 14.90 -2.86
C TYR A 45 -9.02 13.87 -4.00
N ARG A 46 -7.85 13.69 -4.59
CA ARG A 46 -7.60 12.69 -5.64
C ARG A 46 -7.21 11.34 -5.04
N CYS A 47 -6.13 11.25 -4.29
CA CYS A 47 -5.66 10.05 -3.61
C CYS A 47 -5.76 10.27 -2.09
N PRO A 48 -6.66 9.57 -1.39
CA PRO A 48 -6.86 9.79 0.04
C PRO A 48 -5.57 9.70 0.83
N ILE A 49 -5.42 10.53 1.87
CA ILE A 49 -4.22 10.50 2.75
C ILE A 49 -4.03 9.12 3.38
N GLY A 50 -5.14 8.44 3.69
CA GLY A 50 -5.14 7.08 4.23
C GLY A 50 -4.95 5.96 3.21
N ALA A 51 -4.83 6.26 1.91
CA ALA A 51 -4.67 5.22 0.88
C ALA A 51 -3.35 4.46 1.04
N HIS A 52 -3.38 3.16 0.74
CA HIS A 52 -2.27 2.25 0.99
C HIS A 52 -0.92 2.75 0.45
N ILE A 53 -0.85 3.15 -0.83
CA ILE A 53 0.41 3.64 -1.43
C ILE A 53 0.85 5.00 -0.90
N ARG A 54 -0.07 5.84 -0.42
CA ARG A 54 0.23 7.18 0.12
C ARG A 54 0.76 7.08 1.54
N ARG A 55 0.31 6.08 2.30
CA ARG A 55 0.87 5.74 3.62
C ARG A 55 2.23 5.06 3.50
N SER A 56 2.31 4.01 2.68
CA SER A 56 3.55 3.23 2.54
C SER A 56 4.67 3.96 1.78
N ASN A 57 4.33 5.01 1.02
CA ASN A 57 5.29 5.96 0.46
C ASN A 57 4.64 7.35 0.34
N PRO A 58 4.79 8.22 1.36
CA PRO A 58 4.23 9.58 1.39
C PRO A 58 4.90 10.55 0.43
N ARG A 59 5.96 10.13 -0.27
CA ARG A 59 6.74 10.93 -1.21
C ARG A 59 7.18 12.25 -0.59
N ASP A 60 6.56 13.34 -1.01
CA ASP A 60 6.84 14.72 -0.62
C ASP A 60 5.85 15.28 0.42
N SER A 61 4.89 14.50 0.90
CA SER A 61 3.71 15.03 1.60
C SER A 61 3.66 14.86 3.11
N PHE A 62 4.79 14.90 3.83
CA PHE A 62 4.73 14.98 5.30
C PHE A 62 4.30 16.38 5.73
N LEU A 63 3.32 16.45 6.62
CA LEU A 63 2.66 17.71 7.01
C LEU A 63 3.61 18.76 7.61
N ASP A 64 4.61 18.31 8.38
CA ASP A 64 5.51 19.18 9.15
C ASP A 64 6.93 19.24 8.56
N ALA A 65 7.08 18.92 7.28
CA ALA A 65 8.38 18.92 6.61
C ALA A 65 8.32 19.67 5.27
N THR A 66 9.46 20.24 4.87
CA THR A 66 9.61 20.75 3.51
C THR A 66 9.46 19.59 2.51
N PRO A 67 9.10 19.85 1.23
CA PRO A 67 9.05 18.79 0.22
C PRO A 67 10.38 18.03 0.10
N GLU A 68 11.51 18.73 0.22
CA GLU A 68 12.84 18.13 0.17
C GLU A 68 13.11 17.20 1.36
N ASP A 69 12.79 17.64 2.58
CA ASP A 69 12.97 16.81 3.78
C ASP A 69 12.01 15.62 3.79
N SER A 70 10.79 15.82 3.27
CA SER A 70 9.82 14.74 3.06
C SER A 70 10.37 13.67 2.13
N PHE A 71 11.00 14.04 1.02
CA PHE A 71 11.66 13.08 0.14
C PHE A 71 12.81 12.36 0.82
N LYS A 72 13.66 13.08 1.56
CA LYS A 72 14.76 12.47 2.33
C LYS A 72 14.23 11.46 3.34
N LEU A 73 13.15 11.80 4.05
CA LEU A 73 12.50 10.91 5.01
C LEU A 73 11.93 9.67 4.30
N SER A 74 11.10 9.86 3.27
CA SER A 74 10.54 8.77 2.46
C SER A 74 11.63 7.82 1.94
N ASN A 75 12.75 8.37 1.44
CA ASN A 75 13.85 7.58 0.90
C ASN A 75 14.54 6.68 1.93
N ARG A 76 14.60 7.08 3.21
CA ARG A 76 15.20 6.27 4.28
C ARG A 76 14.40 5.02 4.61
N HIS A 77 13.10 5.03 4.32
CA HIS A 77 12.16 3.96 4.67
C HIS A 77 11.78 3.08 3.46
N ARG A 78 12.40 3.31 2.30
CA ARG A 78 12.12 2.53 1.09
C ARG A 78 12.48 1.06 1.27
N ILE A 79 11.64 0.19 0.73
CA ILE A 79 11.88 -1.26 0.65
C ILE A 79 11.84 -1.73 -0.79
N ILE A 80 12.54 -2.83 -1.08
CA ILE A 80 12.34 -3.58 -2.32
C ILE A 80 11.35 -4.70 -2.04
N ARG A 81 10.22 -4.74 -2.73
CA ARG A 81 9.20 -5.78 -2.57
C ARG A 81 9.37 -6.86 -3.64
N ARG A 82 9.38 -8.13 -3.23
CA ARG A 82 9.46 -9.32 -4.08
C ARG A 82 8.36 -10.31 -3.72
N GLY A 83 7.12 -9.83 -3.63
CA GLY A 83 5.99 -10.67 -3.27
C GLY A 83 5.59 -11.65 -4.37
N ALA A 84 5.07 -12.81 -3.98
CA ALA A 84 4.50 -13.81 -4.87
C ALA A 84 3.08 -14.18 -4.41
N ILE A 85 2.14 -14.26 -5.34
CA ILE A 85 0.76 -14.69 -5.04
C ILE A 85 0.76 -16.20 -4.78
N TYR A 86 -0.06 -16.65 -3.83
CA TYR A 86 -0.28 -18.08 -3.57
C TYR A 86 -1.77 -18.41 -3.52
N GLY A 87 -2.08 -19.68 -3.78
CA GLY A 87 -3.45 -20.18 -3.84
C GLY A 87 -4.12 -19.92 -5.19
N GLU A 88 -5.22 -20.62 -5.43
CA GLU A 88 -6.02 -20.44 -6.64
C GLU A 88 -6.71 -19.06 -6.62
N PRO A 89 -6.64 -18.27 -7.71
CA PRO A 89 -7.41 -17.06 -7.85
C PRO A 89 -8.91 -17.34 -7.68
N LEU A 90 -9.63 -16.45 -7.00
CA LEU A 90 -11.08 -16.58 -6.79
C LEU A 90 -11.87 -16.35 -8.10
N PHE A 91 -11.25 -15.71 -9.08
CA PHE A 91 -11.79 -15.39 -10.40
C PHE A 91 -10.62 -15.21 -11.38
N PRO A 92 -10.86 -15.27 -12.70
CA PRO A 92 -9.80 -15.14 -13.71
C PRO A 92 -9.08 -13.79 -13.60
N ILE A 93 -7.75 -13.83 -13.47
CA ILE A 93 -6.93 -12.60 -13.31
C ILE A 93 -7.02 -11.70 -14.55
N GLY A 94 -7.14 -12.30 -15.75
CA GLY A 94 -7.29 -11.57 -17.00
C GLY A 94 -8.53 -10.67 -17.04
N ASP A 95 -9.58 -10.98 -16.27
CA ASP A 95 -10.78 -10.14 -16.20
C ASP A 95 -10.46 -8.79 -15.54
N ILE A 96 -9.61 -8.77 -14.50
CA ILE A 96 -9.13 -7.52 -13.89
C ILE A 96 -8.36 -6.68 -14.90
N GLU A 97 -7.46 -7.31 -15.66
CA GLU A 97 -6.60 -6.61 -16.64
C GLU A 97 -7.43 -5.96 -17.74
N ASN A 98 -8.56 -6.57 -18.09
CA ASN A 98 -9.54 -6.03 -19.05
C ASN A 98 -10.55 -5.06 -18.42
N GLY A 99 -10.35 -4.66 -17.15
CA GLY A 99 -11.24 -3.75 -16.42
C GLY A 99 -12.57 -4.37 -15.99
N GLN A 100 -12.76 -5.68 -16.20
CA GLN A 100 -13.89 -6.45 -15.72
C GLN A 100 -13.64 -6.85 -14.28
N LEU A 101 -14.02 -5.96 -13.35
CA LEU A 101 -13.98 -6.28 -11.93
C LEU A 101 -15.15 -7.21 -11.61
N PRO A 102 -14.89 -8.42 -11.08
CA PRO A 102 -15.97 -9.32 -10.73
C PRO A 102 -16.78 -8.71 -9.58
N VAL A 103 -18.09 -8.67 -9.78
CA VAL A 103 -19.08 -8.18 -8.81
C VAL A 103 -19.75 -9.37 -8.13
N ASP A 104 -20.18 -9.18 -6.89
CA ASP A 104 -20.94 -10.19 -6.13
C ASP A 104 -20.23 -11.54 -5.94
N ILE A 105 -18.91 -11.48 -5.78
CA ILE A 105 -18.06 -12.64 -5.52
C ILE A 105 -18.27 -13.12 -4.08
N GLN A 106 -18.51 -14.41 -3.91
CA GLN A 106 -18.54 -15.05 -2.61
C GLN A 106 -17.17 -15.66 -2.30
N ASP A 107 -16.75 -15.55 -1.04
CA ASP A 107 -15.56 -16.26 -0.57
C ASP A 107 -15.83 -17.77 -0.60
N ASP A 108 -15.01 -18.51 -1.33
CA ASP A 108 -15.08 -19.97 -1.40
C ASP A 108 -14.35 -20.65 -0.22
N GLY A 109 -13.77 -19.86 0.69
CA GLY A 109 -13.07 -20.33 1.87
C GLY A 109 -11.69 -20.96 1.60
N LYS A 110 -11.23 -20.98 0.34
CA LYS A 110 -9.91 -21.53 0.01
C LYS A 110 -8.79 -20.57 0.41
N PRO A 111 -7.67 -21.06 0.96
CA PRO A 111 -6.55 -20.22 1.32
C PRO A 111 -5.87 -19.60 0.10
N ARG A 112 -5.77 -18.27 0.09
CA ARG A 112 -5.10 -17.49 -0.95
C ARG A 112 -4.52 -16.20 -0.38
N GLY A 113 -3.55 -15.62 -1.07
CA GLY A 113 -3.00 -14.33 -0.68
C GLY A 113 -1.62 -14.05 -1.25
N LEU A 114 -0.77 -13.41 -0.47
CA LEU A 114 0.56 -12.97 -0.87
C LEU A 114 1.62 -13.52 0.07
N HIS A 115 2.61 -14.22 -0.46
CA HIS A 115 3.91 -14.39 0.19
C HIS A 115 4.67 -13.08 0.03
N PHE A 116 4.65 -12.25 1.07
CA PHE A 116 5.31 -10.96 1.05
C PHE A 116 6.79 -11.10 1.43
N PHE A 117 7.67 -10.75 0.49
CA PHE A 117 9.10 -10.62 0.75
C PHE A 117 9.51 -9.16 0.58
N SER A 118 10.27 -8.63 1.53
CA SER A 118 10.89 -7.31 1.41
C SER A 118 12.39 -7.38 1.71
N ILE A 119 13.19 -6.76 0.85
CA ILE A 119 14.63 -6.63 1.04
C ILE A 119 14.90 -5.28 1.68
N ASN A 120 15.62 -5.32 2.79
CA ASN A 120 15.89 -4.20 3.69
C ASN A 120 17.39 -4.21 4.04
N ALA A 121 17.99 -3.04 4.15
CA ALA A 121 19.31 -2.88 4.76
C ALA A 121 19.20 -2.73 6.29
N ASN A 122 18.06 -2.25 6.78
CA ASN A 122 17.75 -2.10 8.20
C ASN A 122 16.25 -2.33 8.43
N ILE A 123 15.89 -3.52 8.90
CA ILE A 123 14.49 -3.96 9.06
C ILE A 123 13.69 -3.00 9.95
N ARG A 124 14.29 -2.58 11.07
CA ARG A 124 13.67 -1.64 12.02
C ARG A 124 13.33 -0.30 11.39
N ARG A 125 14.26 0.26 10.61
CA ARG A 125 14.05 1.54 9.93
C ARG A 125 13.20 1.43 8.67
N GLN A 126 12.94 0.24 8.16
CA GLN A 126 12.25 0.07 6.89
C GLN A 126 10.94 -0.69 7.12
N PHE A 127 10.91 -2.02 6.93
CA PHE A 127 9.69 -2.81 7.07
C PHE A 127 8.90 -2.55 8.37
N GLU A 128 9.55 -2.61 9.54
CA GLU A 128 8.87 -2.40 10.83
C GLU A 128 8.30 -0.98 10.92
N PHE A 129 9.11 0.03 10.58
CA PHE A 129 8.68 1.42 10.60
C PHE A 129 7.50 1.69 9.64
N LEU A 130 7.53 1.11 8.44
CA LEU A 130 6.43 1.23 7.49
C LEU A 130 5.15 0.64 8.06
N GLN A 131 5.21 -0.58 8.63
CA GLN A 131 4.02 -1.24 9.15
C GLN A 131 3.49 -0.56 10.41
N GLU A 132 4.34 -0.29 11.39
CA GLU A 132 3.96 0.25 12.70
C GLU A 132 3.65 1.75 12.63
N THR A 133 4.65 2.54 12.24
CA THR A 133 4.59 4.01 12.33
C THR A 133 3.71 4.62 11.25
N TRP A 134 3.66 4.01 10.06
CA TRP A 134 2.88 4.56 8.94
C TRP A 134 1.58 3.81 8.70
N CYS A 135 1.58 2.49 8.59
CA CYS A 135 0.37 1.76 8.21
C CYS A 135 -0.61 1.59 9.39
N ASN A 136 -0.12 1.21 10.58
CA ASN A 136 -0.96 0.95 11.74
C ASN A 136 -1.25 2.19 12.59
N ASN A 137 -0.52 3.29 12.41
CA ASN A 137 -0.73 4.52 13.18
C ASN A 137 -2.02 5.26 12.75
N PRO A 138 -3.08 5.31 13.57
CA PRO A 138 -4.34 5.97 13.19
C PRO A 138 -4.20 7.48 12.94
N ARG A 139 -3.13 8.10 13.46
CA ARG A 139 -2.86 9.54 13.39
C ARG A 139 -1.84 9.94 12.34
N PHE A 140 -1.44 9.00 11.48
CA PHE A 140 -0.45 9.25 10.44
C PHE A 140 -0.85 10.45 9.57
N ASN A 141 0.06 11.41 9.40
CA ASN A 141 -0.07 12.56 8.50
C ASN A 141 -1.40 13.34 8.65
N SER A 142 -1.75 13.67 9.90
CA SER A 142 -2.98 14.40 10.30
C SER A 142 -4.29 13.65 10.11
N LEU A 143 -4.23 12.34 9.93
CA LEU A 143 -5.39 11.48 10.17
C LEU A 143 -5.73 11.47 11.68
N TYR A 144 -6.93 11.03 12.02
CA TYR A 144 -7.41 11.00 13.42
C TYR A 144 -7.49 9.58 13.96
N ASP A 145 -8.25 8.73 13.27
CA ASP A 145 -8.61 7.36 13.65
C ASP A 145 -8.58 6.39 12.46
N ASN A 146 -7.70 6.65 11.48
CA ASN A 146 -7.67 5.94 10.21
C ASN A 146 -6.34 5.18 10.07
N LYS A 147 -6.37 3.85 10.10
CA LYS A 147 -5.24 2.97 9.75
C LYS A 147 -5.22 2.68 8.25
N ASP A 148 -4.15 2.07 7.75
CA ASP A 148 -4.10 1.57 6.37
C ASP A 148 -5.27 0.61 6.10
N PRO A 149 -6.04 0.82 5.02
CA PRO A 149 -7.25 0.05 4.78
C PRO A 149 -6.99 -1.39 4.30
N ILE A 150 -5.79 -1.71 3.82
CA ILE A 150 -5.45 -3.01 3.24
C ILE A 150 -4.64 -3.85 4.23
N ILE A 151 -3.54 -3.30 4.73
CA ILE A 151 -2.57 -4.02 5.57
C ILE A 151 -2.55 -3.54 7.02
N GLY A 152 -3.37 -2.55 7.37
CA GLY A 152 -3.57 -2.16 8.75
C GLY A 152 -4.14 -3.32 9.55
N ASP A 153 -3.79 -3.40 10.83
CA ASP A 153 -4.31 -4.37 11.80
C ASP A 153 -5.78 -4.11 12.19
N ASN A 154 -6.62 -3.70 11.25
CA ASN A 154 -8.06 -3.49 11.42
C ASN A 154 -8.72 -4.75 11.99
N ASP A 155 -9.78 -4.61 12.79
CA ASP A 155 -10.49 -5.71 13.46
C ASP A 155 -11.97 -5.79 13.05
N GLY A 156 -12.34 -5.12 11.96
CA GLY A 156 -13.74 -4.95 11.55
C GLY A 156 -14.41 -3.70 12.08
N SER A 157 -13.82 -3.00 13.06
CA SER A 157 -14.30 -1.69 13.54
C SER A 157 -13.61 -0.51 12.86
N GLY A 158 -12.65 -0.78 11.98
CA GLY A 158 -11.80 0.24 11.34
C GLY A 158 -12.58 1.23 10.48
N HIS A 159 -11.95 2.36 10.19
CA HIS A 159 -12.53 3.42 9.36
C HIS A 159 -11.55 3.92 8.32
N MET A 160 -12.09 4.42 7.21
CA MET A 160 -11.32 5.20 6.24
C MET A 160 -12.02 6.52 5.92
N THR A 161 -11.24 7.59 5.95
CA THR A 161 -11.68 8.92 5.52
C THR A 161 -11.26 9.17 4.08
N ILE A 162 -12.23 9.46 3.22
CA ILE A 162 -12.01 9.98 1.87
C ILE A 162 -12.21 11.50 1.93
N GLN A 163 -11.11 12.23 1.70
CA GLN A 163 -11.12 13.69 1.70
C GLN A 163 -11.97 14.22 0.54
N ARG A 164 -12.78 15.24 0.85
CA ARG A 164 -13.63 15.99 -0.09
C ARG A 164 -13.80 17.41 0.42
N SER A 165 -14.12 18.34 -0.47
CA SER A 165 -14.54 19.69 -0.09
C SER A 165 -15.87 19.63 0.68
N LEU A 166 -16.04 20.54 1.65
CA LEU A 166 -17.18 20.68 2.56
C LEU A 166 -17.37 19.54 3.56
N ILE A 167 -17.72 18.33 3.09
CA ILE A 167 -18.05 17.19 3.95
C ILE A 167 -17.24 15.97 3.52
N ARG A 168 -16.36 15.51 4.43
CA ARG A 168 -15.55 14.31 4.25
C ARG A 168 -16.45 13.07 4.22
N LYS A 169 -16.14 12.11 3.35
CA LYS A 169 -16.83 10.81 3.34
C LYS A 169 -16.09 9.84 4.26
N ARG A 170 -16.80 9.25 5.22
CA ARG A 170 -16.24 8.21 6.10
C ARG A 170 -16.82 6.86 5.73
N ILE A 171 -15.94 5.88 5.53
CA ILE A 171 -16.29 4.46 5.42
C ILE A 171 -16.11 3.87 6.80
N ASN A 172 -17.14 3.22 7.32
CA ASN A 172 -17.12 2.58 8.63
C ASN A 172 -17.10 1.07 8.49
N ASN A 173 -16.78 0.39 9.59
CA ASN A 173 -16.78 -1.06 9.71
C ASN A 173 -15.89 -1.71 8.64
N LEU A 174 -14.71 -1.13 8.42
CA LEU A 174 -13.76 -1.64 7.46
C LEU A 174 -13.26 -3.01 7.96
N PRO A 175 -13.48 -4.09 7.18
CA PRO A 175 -13.03 -5.42 7.59
C PRO A 175 -11.52 -5.53 7.48
N ARG A 176 -10.98 -6.59 8.08
CA ARG A 176 -9.60 -7.02 7.83
C ARG A 176 -9.53 -7.78 6.51
N PHE A 177 -9.01 -7.17 5.45
CA PHE A 177 -8.82 -7.85 4.16
C PHE A 177 -7.60 -8.78 4.14
N VAL A 178 -6.55 -8.44 4.88
CA VAL A 178 -5.30 -9.20 4.94
C VAL A 178 -5.07 -9.70 6.36
N THR A 179 -4.92 -11.01 6.51
CA THR A 179 -4.58 -11.64 7.80
C THR A 179 -3.20 -12.27 7.71
N VAL A 180 -2.27 -11.80 8.54
CA VAL A 180 -0.94 -12.39 8.66
C VAL A 180 -1.06 -13.78 9.26
N LYS A 181 -0.57 -14.79 8.53
CA LYS A 181 -0.55 -16.19 8.98
C LYS A 181 0.76 -16.59 9.66
N GLY A 182 1.83 -15.83 9.41
CA GLY A 182 3.16 -16.07 9.96
C GLY A 182 4.19 -15.22 9.21
N GLY A 183 5.43 -15.24 9.70
CA GLY A 183 6.53 -14.51 9.10
C GLY A 183 7.83 -14.73 9.87
N GLY A 184 8.93 -14.23 9.32
CA GLY A 184 10.24 -14.29 9.94
C GLY A 184 11.20 -13.28 9.32
N TYR A 185 12.25 -12.94 10.07
CA TYR A 185 13.37 -12.15 9.56
C TYR A 185 14.52 -13.06 9.22
N PHE A 186 15.02 -12.88 7.99
CA PHE A 186 16.08 -13.70 7.42
C PHE A 186 17.23 -12.81 6.97
N PHE A 187 18.43 -13.35 7.01
CA PHE A 187 19.61 -12.71 6.46
C PHE A 187 19.94 -13.35 5.11
N MET A 188 20.12 -12.54 4.08
CA MET A 188 20.55 -12.97 2.75
C MET A 188 22.04 -12.63 2.60
N PRO A 189 22.97 -13.56 2.91
CA PRO A 189 24.40 -13.32 2.78
C PRO A 189 24.80 -13.07 1.32
N SER A 190 25.95 -12.43 1.12
CA SER A 190 26.56 -12.35 -0.22
C SER A 190 26.99 -13.74 -0.69
N ILE A 191 27.13 -13.90 -2.01
CA ILE A 191 27.65 -15.15 -2.60
C ILE A 191 29.02 -15.49 -2.03
N THR A 192 29.90 -14.50 -1.87
CA THR A 192 31.23 -14.67 -1.26
C THR A 192 31.14 -15.16 0.18
N ALA A 193 30.22 -14.63 0.99
CA ALA A 193 30.03 -15.08 2.37
C ALA A 193 29.49 -16.53 2.41
N MET A 194 28.58 -16.89 1.50
CA MET A 194 28.11 -18.28 1.38
C MET A 194 29.25 -19.24 1.01
N GLN A 195 30.07 -18.89 0.02
CA GLN A 195 31.23 -19.69 -0.39
C GLN A 195 32.22 -19.87 0.76
N PHE A 196 32.48 -18.81 1.54
CA PHE A 196 33.32 -18.89 2.73
C PHE A 196 32.73 -19.86 3.78
N MET A 197 31.44 -19.73 4.10
CA MET A 197 30.78 -20.58 5.09
C MET A 197 30.76 -22.07 4.69
N VAL A 198 30.62 -22.37 3.40
CA VAL A 198 30.63 -23.76 2.89
C VAL A 198 32.03 -24.37 2.88
N ASN A 199 33.06 -23.57 2.58
CA ASN A 199 34.44 -24.07 2.41
C ASN A 199 35.27 -24.05 3.71
N CYS A 200 34.78 -23.40 4.76
CA CYS A 200 35.45 -23.35 6.07
C CYS A 200 34.80 -24.26 7.13
N GLY A 201 33.86 -25.12 6.73
CA GLY A 201 33.38 -26.26 7.53
C GLY A 201 34.06 -27.54 7.09
#